data_AF-A0A1S6IUH4-F1
#
_entry.id   AF-A0A1S6IUH4-F1
#
_cell.length_a   1.000
_cell.length_b   1.000
_cell.length_c   1.000
_cell.angle_alpha   90.00
_cell.angle_beta   90.00
_cell.angle_gamma   90.00
#
_symmetry.space_group_name_H-M   'P 1'
#
loop_
_entity.id
_entity.type
_entity.pdbx_description
1 polymer ?
#
loop_
_entity_poly.entity_id
_entity_poly.type
_entity_poly.pdbx_seq_one_letter_code
_entity_poly.pdbx_strand_id
1 'polypeptide(L)' 'MRRRLRMCYLKQWKKPKTKKRKLVALGIPPEWASLISCSRKGYWRLSKTPQLNKALGLAFWQEQGLRSLVGYNELRSIT' A
#
# COMPACT_ATOMS: atom_id res chain seq x y z
N MET A 1 -5.26 1.33 -10.46
CA MET A 1 -6.00 1.33 -9.16
C MET A 1 -5.13 1.29 -7.90
N ARG A 2 -4.25 0.29 -7.72
CA ARG A 2 -3.51 0.04 -6.45
C ARG A 2 -2.79 1.25 -5.84
N ARG A 3 -2.25 2.17 -6.65
CA ARG A 3 -1.62 3.40 -6.15
C ARG A 3 -2.56 4.28 -5.30
N ARG A 4 -3.83 4.38 -5.69
CA ARG A 4 -4.82 5.18 -4.96
C ARG A 4 -5.19 4.51 -3.64
N LEU A 5 -5.33 3.18 -3.63
CA LEU A 5 -5.52 2.41 -2.41
C LEU A 5 -4.35 2.58 -1.43
N ARG A 6 -3.09 2.50 -1.91
CA ARG A 6 -1.91 2.79 -1.08
C ARG A 6 -1.98 4.18 -0.46
N MET A 7 -2.38 5.19 -1.23
CA MET A 7 -2.58 6.54 -0.71
C MET A 7 -3.65 6.56 0.40
N CYS A 8 -4.77 5.86 0.23
CA CYS A 8 -5.82 5.76 1.24
C CYS A 8 -5.29 5.15 2.54
N TYR A 9 -4.50 4.07 2.47
CA TYR A 9 -3.85 3.49 3.65
C TYR A 9 -2.89 4.45 4.34
N LEU A 10 -2.08 5.20 3.57
CA LEU A 10 -1.20 6.22 4.16
C LEU A 10 -1.98 7.34 4.85
N LYS A 11 -3.15 7.70 4.32
CA LYS A 11 -4.04 8.69 4.92
C LYS A 11 -4.72 8.14 6.18
N GLN A 12 -5.10 6.86 6.17
CA GLN A 12 -5.62 6.15 7.34
C GLN A 12 -4.57 6.09 8.46
N TRP A 13 -3.30 5.85 8.11
CA TRP A 13 -2.17 5.86 9.05
C TRP A 13 -1.62 7.27 9.29
N LYS A 14 -2.47 8.16 9.82
CA LYS A 14 -2.18 9.59 10.01
C LYS A 14 -0.94 9.85 10.87
N LYS A 15 -0.78 9.14 11.98
CA LYS A 15 0.33 9.36 12.94
C LYS A 15 1.62 8.68 12.43
N PRO A 16 2.79 9.36 12.46
CA PRO A 16 4.07 8.77 12.03
C PRO A 16 4.41 7.46 12.75
N LYS A 17 4.19 7.41 14.08
CA LYS A 17 4.39 6.20 14.89
C LYS A 17 3.56 5.01 14.38
N THR A 18 2.27 5.25 14.08
CA THR A 18 1.37 4.22 13.55
C THR A 18 1.81 3.76 12.16
N LYS A 19 2.17 4.70 11.28
CA LYS A 19 2.64 4.39 9.93
C LYS A 19 3.89 3.53 9.96
N LYS A 20 4.88 3.90 10.79
CA LYS A 20 6.11 3.12 10.98
C LYS A 20 5.79 1.70 11.48
N ARG A 21 5.01 1.57 12.56
CA ARG A 21 4.65 0.26 13.14
C ARG A 21 3.94 -0.63 12.13
N LYS A 22 3.00 -0.10 11.34
CA LYS A 22 2.27 -0.86 10.31
C LYS A 22 3.20 -1.28 9.17
N LEU A 23 4.09 -0.40 8.70
CA LEU A 23 5.04 -0.73 7.65
C LEU A 23 6.03 -1.83 8.10
N VAL A 24 6.52 -1.77 9.34
CA VAL A 24 7.38 -2.81 9.90
C VAL A 24 6.66 -4.15 10.02
N ALA A 25 5.39 -4.14 10.46
CA ALA A 25 4.56 -5.34 10.49
C ALA A 25 4.30 -5.95 9.10
N LEU A 26 4.39 -5.14 8.03
CA LEU A 26 4.31 -5.59 6.63
C LEU A 26 5.68 -6.01 6.05
N GLY A 27 6.70 -6.20 6.89
CA GLY A 27 8.02 -6.68 6.48
C GLY A 27 8.94 -5.61 5.89
N ILE A 28 8.64 -4.33 6.07
CA ILE A 28 9.57 -3.24 5.70
C ILE A 28 10.58 -3.02 6.82
N PRO A 29 11.89 -2.95 6.52
CA PRO A 29 12.90 -2.64 7.53
C PRO A 29 12.62 -1.32 8.26
N PRO A 30 12.88 -1.23 9.58
CA PRO A 30 12.57 -0.05 10.39
C PRO A 30 13.17 1.24 9.86
N GLU A 31 14.37 1.20 9.28
CA GLU A 31 15.04 2.35 8.68
C GLU A 31 14.27 2.88 7.45
N TRP A 32 13.80 1.99 6.57
CA TRP A 32 12.97 2.36 5.42
C TRP A 32 11.59 2.86 5.84
N ALA A 33 11.00 2.22 6.86
CA ALA A 33 9.73 2.65 7.41
C ALA A 33 9.81 4.06 8.01
N SER A 34 10.91 4.38 8.72
CA SER A 34 11.18 5.73 9.24
C SER A 34 11.21 6.80 8.14
N LEU A 35 11.89 6.52 7.01
CA LEU A 35 11.98 7.44 5.88
C LEU A 35 10.59 7.80 5.31
N ILE A 36 9.69 6.82 5.24
CA ILE A 36 8.32 7.04 4.76
C ILE A 36 7.43 7.70 5.83
N SER A 37 7.60 7.33 7.10
CA SER A 37 6.80 7.88 8.19
C SER A 37 7.04 9.35 8.46
N CYS A 38 8.30 9.77 8.38
CA CYS A 38 8.74 11.14 8.70
C CYS A 38 8.86 12.05 7.46
N SER A 39 8.59 11.53 6.25
CA SER A 39 8.70 12.32 5.04
C SER A 39 7.65 13.44 4.97
N ARG A 40 8.09 14.65 4.58
CA ARG A 40 7.24 15.82 4.29
C ARG A 40 6.50 15.75 2.96
N LYS A 41 6.81 14.76 2.11
CA LYS A 41 6.14 14.56 0.81
C LYS A 41 4.67 14.17 1.01
N GLY A 42 3.79 14.71 0.17
CA GLY A 42 2.36 14.36 0.19
C GLY A 42 2.09 12.88 -0.11
N TYR A 43 0.94 12.38 0.35
CA TYR A 43 0.57 10.96 0.28
C TYR A 43 0.58 10.40 -1.16
N TRP A 44 0.17 11.20 -2.14
CA TRP A 44 0.18 10.78 -3.55
C TRP A 44 1.58 10.57 -4.11
N ARG A 45 2.55 11.37 -3.64
CA ARG A 45 3.96 11.20 -4.02
C ARG A 45 4.55 9.98 -3.32
N LEU A 46 4.22 9.80 -2.03
CA LEU A 46 4.66 8.64 -1.26
C LEU A 46 4.10 7.33 -1.81
N SER A 47 2.86 7.29 -2.28
CA SER A 47 2.24 6.05 -2.78
C SER A 47 2.92 5.40 -3.99
N LYS A 48 3.85 6.10 -4.66
CA LYS A 48 4.66 5.57 -5.78
C LYS A 48 6.06 5.10 -5.34
N THR A 49 6.45 5.26 -4.07
CA THR A 49 7.81 4.90 -3.64
C THR A 49 8.01 3.38 -3.63
N PRO A 50 9.24 2.90 -3.89
CA PRO A 50 9.52 1.45 -3.94
C PRO A 50 9.21 0.75 -2.62
N GLN A 51 9.43 1.42 -1.47
CA GLN A 51 9.12 0.87 -0.15
C GLN A 51 7.62 0.56 -0.01
N LEU A 52 6.74 1.45 -0.47
CA LEU A 52 5.29 1.23 -0.42
C LEU A 52 4.80 0.26 -1.49
N ASN A 53 5.45 0.20 -2.64
CA ASN A 53 5.16 -0.84 -3.62
C ASN A 53 5.54 -2.23 -3.10
N LYS A 54 6.62 -2.35 -2.32
CA LYS A 54 7.00 -3.58 -1.63
C LYS A 54 6.01 -3.93 -0.53
N ALA A 55 5.71 -2.99 0.37
CA ALA A 55 4.82 -3.22 1.51
C ALA A 55 3.38 -3.57 1.10
N LEU A 56 2.85 -2.82 0.14
CA LEU A 56 1.48 -2.95 -0.36
C LEU A 56 1.53 -3.43 -1.81
N GLY A 57 2.23 -4.56 -2.01
CA GLY A 57 2.48 -5.22 -3.29
C GLY A 57 1.31 -6.07 -3.78
N LEU A 58 1.49 -6.80 -4.87
CA LEU A 58 0.45 -7.68 -5.43
C LEU A 58 -0.05 -8.70 -4.40
N ALA A 59 0.88 -9.41 -3.74
CA ALA A 59 0.56 -10.44 -2.74
C ALA A 59 -0.32 -9.90 -1.62
N PHE A 60 0.06 -8.78 -1.02
CA PHE A 60 -0.74 -8.10 0.00
C PHE A 60 -2.18 -7.83 -0.47
N TRP A 61 -2.36 -7.32 -1.70
CA TRP A 61 -3.70 -7.02 -2.21
C TRP A 61 -4.51 -8.29 -2.51
N GLN A 62 -3.86 -9.36 -2.97
CA GLN A 62 -4.51 -10.66 -3.20
C GLN A 62 -4.98 -11.28 -1.88
N GLU A 63 -4.15 -11.22 -0.82
CA GLU A 63 -4.53 -11.64 0.53
C GLU A 63 -5.71 -10.86 1.09
N GLN A 64 -5.83 -9.57 0.74
CA GLN A 64 -6.98 -8.73 1.09
C GLN A 64 -8.20 -8.95 0.17
N GLY A 65 -8.16 -9.92 -0.74
CA GLY A 65 -9.26 -10.24 -1.65
C GLY A 65 -9.44 -9.29 -2.84
N LEU A 66 -8.48 -8.40 -3.10
CA LEU A 66 -8.56 -7.49 -4.25
C LEU A 66 -8.29 -8.25 -5.56
N ARG A 67 -9.34 -8.46 -6.35
CA ARG A 67 -9.26 -9.11 -7.66
C ARG A 67 -8.69 -8.16 -8.73
N SER A 68 -7.94 -8.73 -9.66
CA SER A 68 -7.45 -8.00 -10.82
C SER A 68 -8.60 -7.72 -11.78
N LEU A 69 -8.70 -6.49 -12.28
CA LEU A 69 -9.67 -6.10 -13.31
C LEU A 69 -9.24 -6.53 -14.72
N VAL A 70 -8.03 -7.05 -14.90
CA VAL A 70 -7.53 -7.44 -16.23
C VAL A 70 -8.39 -8.58 -16.82
N GLY A 71 -8.86 -9.52 -16.00
CA GLY A 71 -9.79 -10.59 -16.39
C GLY A 71 -11.26 -10.26 -16.12
N TYR A 72 -11.64 -8.97 -16.14
CA TYR A 72 -13.01 -8.56 -15.79
C TYR A 72 -14.09 -9.28 -16.60
N ASN A 73 -13.83 -9.54 -17.89
CA ASN A 73 -14.78 -10.24 -18.76
C ASN A 73 -15.02 -11.69 -18.30
N GLU A 74 -13.98 -12.38 -17.85
CA GLU A 74 -14.08 -13.75 -17.31
C GLU A 74 -14.83 -13.76 -15.97
N LEU A 75 -14.61 -12.75 -15.12
CA LEU A 75 -15.34 -12.59 -13.87
C LEU A 75 -16.83 -12.32 -14.11
N ARG A 76 -17.15 -11.59 -15.19
CA ARG A 76 -18.52 -11.24 -15.56
C ARG A 76 -19.29 -12.45 -16.14
N SER A 77 -18.62 -13.34 -16.87
CA SER A 77 -19.27 -14.52 -17.48
C SER A 77 -19.62 -15.64 -16.49
N ILE A 78 -19.09 -15.60 -15.26
CA ILE A 78 -19.31 -16.61 -14.21
C ILE A 78 -20.55 -16.28 -13.35
N THR A 79 -21.07 -15.05 -13.43
CA THR A 79 -22.23 -14.56 -12.66
C THR A 79 -23.47 -14.56 -13.53
#